data_AF-A0A7L8AHE6-F1
#
_entry.id   AF-A0A7L8AHE6-F1
#
_cell.length_a   1.000
_cell.length_b   1.000
_cell.length_c   1.000
_cell.angle_alpha   90.00
_cell.angle_beta   90.00
_cell.angle_gamma   90.00
#
_symmetry.space_group_name_H-M   'P 1'
#
loop_
_entity.id
_entity.type
_entity.pdbx_description
1 polymer ?
#
loop_
_entity_poly.entity_id
_entity_poly.type
_entity_poly.pdbx_seq_one_letter_code
_entity_poly.pdbx_strand_id
1 'polypeptide(L)'
;MKKIISLFTIILIFNCNSDESNSIVETELSLLTGINLIDNSGNPNGKFGNPNILINNKITVYPIPAKNVLFINSNENLSKIWIIPAIAEKIFQQTDFNTILNTHTYDENQIKSNAELESLDINKNSFSLKLNTLKSGYYRIFMKIDNSLYWENIYIPNGDEGFGLENLKNFWN
;
A
#
# COMPACT_ATOMS: atom_id res chain seq x y z
N MET A 1 64.87 -6.02 32.11
CA MET A 1 63.51 -5.55 32.45
C MET A 1 62.80 -5.16 31.17
N LYS A 2 61.58 -5.67 30.97
CA LYS A 2 60.62 -5.34 29.89
C LYS A 2 60.30 -3.83 29.97
N LYS A 3 60.07 -3.08 28.89
CA LYS A 3 58.80 -3.03 28.14
C LYS A 3 58.98 -2.27 26.82
N ILE A 4 58.37 -2.81 25.78
CA ILE A 4 58.02 -2.21 24.47
C ILE A 4 56.91 -1.17 24.67
N ILE A 5 56.67 -0.33 23.64
CA ILE A 5 55.39 0.32 23.18
C ILE A 5 55.71 1.80 22.85
N SER A 6 55.97 2.22 21.61
CA SER A 6 55.08 2.38 20.44
C SER A 6 53.79 3.16 20.73
N LEU A 7 53.72 4.44 20.37
CA LEU A 7 52.43 5.17 20.28
C LEU A 7 52.53 6.23 19.16
N PHE A 8 52.18 5.86 17.91
CA PHE A 8 50.85 5.88 17.30
C PHE A 8 50.34 7.29 16.98
N THR A 9 50.55 7.68 15.72
CA THR A 9 49.84 8.70 14.98
C THR A 9 48.32 8.48 15.08
N ILE A 10 47.57 9.46 15.58
CA ILE A 10 46.11 9.49 15.40
C ILE A 10 45.78 10.54 14.36
N ILE A 11 45.51 10.03 13.17
CA ILE A 11 44.85 10.68 12.04
C ILE A 11 43.34 10.50 12.22
N LEU A 12 42.61 11.60 12.02
CA LEU A 12 41.21 11.76 11.60
C LEU A 12 40.13 10.99 12.36
N ILE A 13 39.06 11.71 12.74
CA ILE A 13 37.80 11.61 11.99
C ILE A 13 36.90 12.80 12.31
N PHE A 14 36.69 13.64 11.29
CA PHE A 14 35.40 14.30 11.12
C PHE A 14 34.35 13.19 11.04
N ASN A 15 33.42 13.14 11.99
CA ASN A 15 32.14 12.50 11.74
C ASN A 15 31.05 13.57 11.89
N CYS A 16 30.81 14.22 10.77
CA CYS A 16 29.61 15.01 10.55
C CYS A 16 28.48 13.99 10.38
N ASN A 17 27.75 13.71 11.46
CA ASN A 17 26.45 13.05 11.34
C ASN A 17 25.50 14.07 10.69
N SER A 18 25.39 14.04 9.37
CA SER A 18 24.14 14.47 8.74
C SER A 18 23.14 13.36 8.99
N ASP A 19 22.11 13.66 9.78
CA ASP A 19 20.90 12.84 9.83
C ASP A 19 20.35 12.77 8.39
N GLU A 20 20.65 11.66 7.71
CA GLU A 20 20.02 11.33 6.43
C GLU A 20 18.55 11.06 6.73
N SER A 21 17.72 12.10 6.63
CA SER A 21 16.29 11.92 6.48
C SER A 21 16.10 11.15 5.17
N ASN A 22 15.89 9.84 5.26
CA ASN A 22 15.51 9.03 4.10
C ASN A 22 14.28 9.68 3.46
N SER A 23 14.46 10.28 2.29
CA SER A 23 13.38 10.91 1.56
C SER A 23 12.37 9.84 1.13
N ILE A 24 11.12 9.99 1.53
CA ILE A 24 10.03 9.14 1.04
C ILE A 24 9.94 9.33 -0.47
N VAL A 25 9.90 8.23 -1.22
CA VAL A 25 9.76 8.22 -2.69
C VAL A 25 8.34 7.84 -3.10
N GLU A 26 7.93 8.25 -4.31
CA GLU A 26 6.58 8.09 -4.84
C GLU A 26 6.11 6.63 -4.92
N THR A 27 7.06 5.71 -5.07
CA THR A 27 6.84 4.27 -5.26
C THR A 27 7.09 3.46 -3.99
N GLU A 28 7.14 4.07 -2.82
CA GLU A 28 7.29 3.35 -1.56
C GLU A 28 6.13 2.35 -1.36
N LEU A 29 6.44 1.11 -0.97
CA LEU A 29 5.48 -0.01 -0.95
C LEU A 29 4.27 0.24 -0.04
N SER A 30 4.51 0.82 1.14
CA SER A 30 3.50 1.10 2.16
C SER A 30 2.92 2.52 2.08
N LEU A 31 3.32 3.34 1.10
CA LEU A 31 2.84 4.71 0.98
C LEU A 31 1.50 4.79 0.26
N LEU A 32 0.56 5.56 0.81
CA LEU A 32 -0.72 5.92 0.21
C LEU A 32 -0.87 7.43 0.06
N THR A 33 -1.07 7.89 -1.18
CA THR A 33 -1.19 9.33 -1.48
C THR A 33 -2.62 9.78 -1.78
N GLY A 34 -3.56 8.82 -1.79
CA GLY A 34 -4.99 9.03 -1.97
C GLY A 34 -5.75 7.71 -1.97
N ILE A 35 -7.07 7.78 -2.06
CA ILE A 35 -7.96 6.62 -2.07
C ILE A 35 -9.17 6.87 -2.98
N ASN A 36 -9.56 5.85 -3.74
CA ASN A 36 -10.83 5.87 -4.48
C ASN A 36 -12.00 5.53 -3.56
N LEU A 37 -13.14 6.19 -3.74
CA LEU A 37 -14.38 5.82 -3.07
C LEU A 37 -15.20 4.97 -4.04
N ILE A 38 -15.58 3.78 -3.62
CA ILE A 38 -16.31 2.82 -4.46
C ILE A 38 -17.48 2.27 -3.66
N ASP A 39 -18.68 2.33 -4.24
CA ASP A 39 -19.91 1.91 -3.55
C ASP A 39 -20.05 0.38 -3.45
N ASN A 40 -21.11 -0.09 -2.80
CA ASN A 40 -21.38 -1.52 -2.62
C ASN A 40 -21.71 -2.26 -3.94
N SER A 41 -21.98 -1.53 -5.02
CA SER A 41 -22.24 -2.09 -6.35
C SER A 41 -21.01 -2.04 -7.26
N GLY A 42 -19.86 -1.55 -6.76
CA GLY A 42 -18.64 -1.39 -7.53
C GLY A 42 -18.58 -0.10 -8.35
N ASN A 43 -19.50 0.85 -8.16
CA ASN A 43 -19.47 2.11 -8.89
C ASN A 43 -18.53 3.12 -8.23
N PRO A 44 -17.69 3.83 -9.00
CA PRO A 44 -16.90 4.94 -8.47
C PRO A 44 -17.80 6.05 -7.91
N ASN A 45 -17.47 6.53 -6.71
CA ASN A 45 -18.19 7.59 -5.99
C ASN A 45 -17.24 8.73 -5.56
N GLY A 46 -16.23 8.98 -6.38
CA GLY A 46 -15.21 10.02 -6.14
C GLY A 46 -13.89 9.47 -5.60
N LYS A 47 -13.04 10.37 -5.14
CA LYS A 47 -11.72 10.05 -4.57
C LYS A 47 -11.30 11.12 -3.57
N PHE A 48 -10.39 10.75 -2.69
CA PHE A 48 -9.64 11.68 -1.85
C PHE A 48 -8.15 11.62 -2.18
N GLY A 49 -7.48 12.79 -2.13
CA GLY A 49 -6.07 12.91 -2.49
C GLY A 49 -5.76 12.53 -3.95
N ASN A 50 -4.53 12.06 -4.20
CA ASN A 50 -4.07 11.57 -5.49
C ASN A 50 -3.67 10.08 -5.37
N PRO A 51 -4.59 9.14 -5.63
CA PRO A 51 -4.34 7.71 -5.38
C PRO A 51 -3.19 7.15 -6.25
N ASN A 52 -2.16 6.60 -5.60
CA ASN A 52 -1.06 5.88 -6.23
C ASN A 52 -1.40 4.40 -6.44
N ILE A 53 -2.25 4.14 -7.43
CA ILE A 53 -2.85 2.83 -7.69
C ILE A 53 -2.51 2.32 -9.09
N LEU A 54 -2.71 1.02 -9.32
CA LEU A 54 -2.60 0.43 -10.65
C LEU A 54 -3.66 -0.67 -10.84
N ILE A 55 -4.81 -0.29 -11.42
CA ILE A 55 -5.91 -1.21 -11.71
C ILE A 55 -6.17 -1.38 -13.21
N ASN A 56 -5.80 -0.40 -14.06
CA ASN A 56 -5.89 -0.43 -15.53
C ASN A 56 -7.20 -0.99 -16.11
N ASN A 57 -8.34 -0.72 -15.46
CA ASN A 57 -9.66 -1.27 -15.81
C ASN A 57 -9.71 -2.83 -15.89
N LYS A 58 -8.75 -3.51 -15.26
CA LYS A 58 -8.67 -4.97 -15.18
C LYS A 58 -9.34 -5.51 -13.93
N ILE A 59 -9.43 -4.70 -12.88
CA ILE A 59 -9.89 -5.08 -11.56
C ILE A 59 -10.79 -3.99 -10.97
N THR A 60 -11.85 -4.41 -10.30
CA THR A 60 -12.69 -3.58 -9.44
C THR A 60 -12.67 -4.16 -8.03
N VAL A 61 -12.31 -3.32 -7.06
CA VAL A 61 -12.26 -3.65 -5.63
C VAL A 61 -13.32 -2.82 -4.91
N TYR A 62 -14.24 -3.43 -4.16
CA TYR A 62 -15.37 -2.71 -3.58
C TYR A 62 -16.00 -3.42 -2.37
N PRO A 63 -16.71 -2.69 -1.49
CA PRO A 63 -16.75 -1.23 -1.40
C PRO A 63 -15.41 -0.67 -0.90
N ILE A 64 -15.17 0.62 -1.12
CA ILE A 64 -14.09 1.37 -0.49
C ILE A 64 -14.69 2.65 0.09
N PRO A 65 -14.70 2.84 1.43
CA PRO A 65 -14.12 1.97 2.46
C PRO A 65 -14.85 0.62 2.67
N ALA A 66 -14.13 -0.36 3.23
CA ALA A 66 -14.66 -1.71 3.51
C ALA A 66 -14.52 -2.09 4.99
N LYS A 67 -15.62 -2.55 5.60
CA LYS A 67 -15.62 -2.91 7.03
C LYS A 67 -15.33 -4.38 7.31
N ASN A 68 -16.00 -5.29 6.59
CA ASN A 68 -15.96 -6.72 6.91
C ASN A 68 -15.59 -7.59 5.72
N VAL A 69 -16.10 -7.24 4.54
CA VAL A 69 -15.91 -8.00 3.31
C VAL A 69 -15.56 -7.02 2.22
N LEU A 70 -14.58 -7.41 1.41
CA LEU A 70 -14.20 -6.77 0.18
C LEU A 70 -14.52 -7.73 -0.97
N PHE A 71 -15.12 -7.23 -2.02
CA PHE A 71 -15.37 -7.93 -3.26
C PHE A 71 -14.35 -7.48 -4.29
N ILE A 72 -13.81 -8.45 -5.02
CA ILE A 72 -12.80 -8.23 -6.04
C ILE A 72 -13.33 -8.93 -7.29
N ASN A 73 -13.59 -8.12 -8.32
CA ASN A 73 -13.95 -8.60 -9.64
C ASN A 73 -12.82 -8.26 -10.59
N SER A 74 -12.48 -9.19 -11.47
CA SER A 74 -11.44 -9.01 -12.48
C SER A 74 -11.91 -9.53 -13.84
N ASN A 75 -11.31 -9.03 -14.90
CA ASN A 75 -11.62 -9.50 -16.26
C ASN A 75 -11.07 -10.91 -16.53
N GLU A 76 -10.07 -11.32 -15.75
CA GLU A 76 -9.30 -12.56 -15.89
C GLU A 76 -9.13 -13.21 -14.52
N ASN A 77 -8.67 -14.45 -14.46
CA ASN A 77 -8.55 -15.16 -13.18
C ASN A 77 -7.45 -14.55 -12.30
N LEU A 78 -7.83 -14.24 -11.06
CA LEU A 78 -6.88 -13.90 -10.00
C LEU A 78 -6.14 -15.17 -9.61
N SER A 79 -4.83 -15.07 -9.42
CA SER A 79 -4.00 -16.14 -8.89
C SER A 79 -3.64 -15.93 -7.42
N LYS A 80 -3.42 -14.68 -7.00
CA LYS A 80 -3.02 -14.34 -5.64
C LYS A 80 -3.55 -12.97 -5.22
N ILE A 81 -3.81 -12.82 -3.92
CA ILE A 81 -4.17 -11.56 -3.28
C ILE A 81 -3.32 -11.40 -2.01
N TRP A 82 -2.80 -10.20 -1.78
CA TRP A 82 -2.17 -9.81 -0.52
C TRP A 82 -2.72 -8.48 -0.05
N ILE A 83 -2.82 -8.30 1.26
CA ILE A 83 -3.12 -7.01 1.89
C ILE A 83 -1.97 -6.65 2.82
N ILE A 84 -1.38 -5.48 2.58
CA ILE A 84 -0.32 -4.92 3.43
C ILE A 84 -0.83 -3.66 4.14
N PRO A 85 -0.40 -3.40 5.39
CA PRO A 85 -0.68 -2.14 6.06
C PRO A 85 0.06 -1.01 5.34
N ALA A 86 -0.52 0.18 5.40
CA ALA A 86 0.00 1.34 4.69
C ALA A 86 -0.19 2.64 5.49
N ILE A 87 0.64 3.63 5.15
CA ILE A 87 0.67 4.95 5.76
C ILE A 87 0.14 5.95 4.74
N ALA A 88 -0.93 6.65 5.10
CA ALA A 88 -1.49 7.71 4.27
C ALA A 88 -0.75 9.03 4.50
N GLU A 89 -0.34 9.68 3.43
CA GLU A 89 0.39 10.95 3.45
C GLU A 89 -0.14 11.90 2.38
N LYS A 90 -0.24 13.20 2.71
CA LYS A 90 -0.70 14.26 1.78
C LYS A 90 0.43 14.76 0.86
N ILE A 91 1.27 13.86 0.38
CA ILE A 91 2.40 14.17 -0.51
C ILE A 91 2.09 13.69 -1.94
N PHE A 92 2.88 14.14 -2.92
CA PHE A 92 2.76 13.72 -4.33
C PHE A 92 1.37 13.96 -4.97
N GLN A 93 0.69 15.03 -4.53
CA GLN A 93 -0.67 15.35 -4.99
C GLN A 93 -0.76 15.81 -6.45
N GLN A 94 0.38 16.15 -7.06
CA GLN A 94 0.49 16.56 -8.47
C GLN A 94 1.23 15.52 -9.33
N THR A 95 1.62 14.38 -8.75
CA THR A 95 2.37 13.34 -9.44
C THR A 95 1.44 12.57 -10.39
N ASP A 96 1.86 12.39 -11.65
CA ASP A 96 1.16 11.50 -12.58
C ASP A 96 1.63 10.06 -12.38
N PHE A 97 0.95 9.35 -11.48
CA PHE A 97 1.24 7.96 -11.17
C PHE A 97 1.15 7.02 -12.37
N ASN A 98 0.39 7.36 -13.42
CA ASN A 98 0.30 6.52 -14.62
C ASN A 98 1.61 6.46 -15.41
N THR A 99 2.51 7.43 -15.21
CA THR A 99 3.80 7.48 -15.89
C THR A 99 4.91 6.75 -15.14
N ILE A 100 4.70 6.47 -13.85
CA ILE A 100 5.73 5.88 -12.96
C ILE A 100 5.36 4.48 -12.46
N LEU A 101 4.07 4.20 -12.26
CA LEU A 101 3.59 2.91 -11.78
C LEU A 101 3.36 1.96 -12.96
N ASN A 102 3.81 0.72 -12.81
CA ASN A 102 3.60 -0.36 -13.77
C ASN A 102 3.56 -1.72 -13.04
N THR A 103 3.25 -2.78 -13.76
CA THR A 103 3.03 -4.12 -13.18
C THR A 103 4.27 -4.76 -12.55
N HIS A 104 5.44 -4.13 -12.68
CA HIS A 104 6.72 -4.54 -12.10
C HIS A 104 7.28 -3.53 -11.08
N THR A 105 6.50 -2.51 -10.71
CA THR A 105 6.93 -1.50 -9.71
C THR A 105 7.28 -2.15 -8.37
N TYR A 106 6.58 -3.23 -8.00
CA TYR A 106 6.76 -3.91 -6.73
C TYR A 106 7.21 -5.35 -6.93
N ASP A 107 8.09 -5.82 -6.04
CA ASP A 107 8.52 -7.21 -5.99
C ASP A 107 7.53 -8.06 -5.17
N GLU A 108 7.23 -9.26 -5.67
CA GLU A 108 6.27 -10.17 -5.01
C GLU A 108 6.77 -10.65 -3.65
N ASN A 109 8.08 -10.88 -3.48
CA ASN A 109 8.60 -11.33 -2.19
C ASN A 109 8.53 -10.21 -1.14
N GLN A 110 8.77 -8.97 -1.55
CA GLN A 110 8.56 -7.79 -0.69
C GLN A 110 7.10 -7.62 -0.29
N ILE A 111 6.16 -7.79 -1.22
CA ILE A 111 4.72 -7.75 -0.90
C ILE A 111 4.39 -8.86 0.13
N LYS A 112 4.83 -10.08 -0.15
CA LYS A 112 4.58 -11.24 0.71
C LYS A 112 5.14 -11.05 2.12
N SER A 113 6.35 -10.51 2.25
CA SER A 113 6.98 -10.30 3.57
C SER A 113 6.28 -9.25 4.43
N ASN A 114 5.48 -8.37 3.81
CA ASN A 114 4.76 -7.29 4.49
C ASN A 114 3.24 -7.54 4.58
N ALA A 115 2.75 -8.69 4.10
CA ALA A 115 1.32 -8.99 4.10
C ALA A 115 0.80 -9.37 5.50
N GLU A 116 -0.28 -8.71 5.94
CA GLU A 116 -1.05 -9.12 7.11
C GLU A 116 -2.12 -10.17 6.75
N LEU A 117 -2.50 -10.23 5.47
CA LEU A 117 -3.46 -11.19 4.96
C LEU A 117 -3.08 -11.59 3.54
N GLU A 118 -3.19 -12.89 3.25
CA GLU A 118 -2.97 -13.45 1.92
C GLU A 118 -4.08 -14.43 1.52
N SER A 119 -4.31 -14.55 0.22
CA SER A 119 -5.11 -15.60 -0.38
C SER A 119 -4.39 -16.09 -1.63
N LEU A 120 -3.91 -17.32 -1.57
CA LEU A 120 -3.07 -17.94 -2.60
C LEU A 120 -3.88 -18.94 -3.41
N ASP A 121 -3.36 -19.30 -4.58
CA ASP A 121 -3.91 -20.33 -5.48
C ASP A 121 -5.39 -20.10 -5.83
N ILE A 122 -5.74 -18.83 -6.04
CA ILE A 122 -7.06 -18.44 -6.53
C ILE A 122 -7.12 -18.83 -8.02
N ASN A 123 -8.31 -19.22 -8.48
CA ASN A 123 -8.57 -19.46 -9.90
C ASN A 123 -10.00 -19.01 -10.23
N LYS A 124 -10.28 -17.75 -9.94
CA LYS A 124 -11.60 -17.11 -10.09
C LYS A 124 -11.42 -15.67 -10.51
N ASN A 125 -12.40 -15.17 -11.25
CA ASN A 125 -12.51 -13.76 -11.65
C ASN A 125 -13.41 -12.93 -10.70
N SER A 126 -14.02 -13.57 -9.71
CA SER A 126 -14.79 -12.93 -8.64
C SER A 126 -14.44 -13.60 -7.32
N PHE A 127 -14.08 -12.78 -6.33
CA PHE A 127 -13.60 -13.24 -5.04
C PHE A 127 -14.11 -12.32 -3.92
N SER A 128 -14.61 -12.92 -2.84
CA SER A 128 -14.97 -12.20 -1.62
C SER A 128 -13.92 -12.46 -0.55
N LEU A 129 -13.35 -11.40 0.00
CA LEU A 129 -12.32 -11.47 1.00
C LEU A 129 -12.82 -10.91 2.33
N LYS A 130 -12.66 -11.68 3.42
CA LYS A 130 -13.03 -11.25 4.76
C LYS A 130 -11.88 -10.46 5.39
N LEU A 131 -12.19 -9.31 5.99
CA LEU A 131 -11.23 -8.38 6.58
C LEU A 131 -11.24 -8.38 8.11
N ASN A 132 -12.00 -9.29 8.73
CA ASN A 132 -12.26 -9.31 10.19
C ASN A 132 -11.01 -9.57 11.04
N THR A 133 -9.90 -10.01 10.45
CA THR A 133 -8.61 -10.20 11.12
C THR A 133 -7.73 -8.95 11.07
N LEU A 134 -8.06 -7.98 10.23
CA LEU A 134 -7.32 -6.74 10.06
C LEU A 134 -7.83 -5.68 11.03
N LYS A 135 -6.93 -4.79 11.46
CA LYS A 135 -7.29 -3.64 12.29
C LYS A 135 -7.89 -2.55 11.41
N SER A 136 -8.56 -1.59 12.04
CA SER A 136 -8.93 -0.35 11.33
C SER A 136 -7.68 0.40 10.88
N GLY A 137 -7.68 0.92 9.67
CA GLY A 137 -6.54 1.63 9.12
C GLY A 137 -6.51 1.67 7.61
N TYR A 138 -5.40 2.18 7.09
CA TYR A 138 -5.12 2.24 5.67
C TYR A 138 -4.33 1.01 5.23
N TYR A 139 -4.68 0.48 4.07
CA TYR A 139 -4.08 -0.71 3.52
C TYR A 139 -3.93 -0.58 2.01
N ARG A 140 -2.97 -1.32 1.46
CA ARG A 140 -2.89 -1.57 0.02
C ARG A 140 -3.21 -3.03 -0.24
N ILE A 141 -4.11 -3.27 -1.18
CA ILE A 141 -4.40 -4.61 -1.69
C ILE A 141 -3.67 -4.83 -3.00
N PHE A 142 -2.85 -5.88 -3.04
CA PHE A 142 -2.18 -6.38 -4.23
C PHE A 142 -2.92 -7.59 -4.78
N MET A 143 -3.09 -7.63 -6.09
CA MET A 143 -3.78 -8.69 -6.80
C MET A 143 -2.93 -9.11 -8.00
N LYS A 144 -2.77 -10.42 -8.18
CA LYS A 144 -2.01 -11.00 -9.28
C LYS A 144 -2.94 -11.62 -10.30
N ILE A 145 -2.78 -11.21 -11.56
CA ILE A 145 -3.40 -11.84 -12.73
C ILE A 145 -2.24 -12.28 -13.63
N ASP A 146 -2.19 -13.55 -13.97
CA ASP A 146 -1.05 -14.18 -14.63
C ASP A 146 0.28 -13.82 -13.93
N ASN A 147 1.16 -13.08 -14.61
CA ASN A 147 2.44 -12.61 -14.08
C ASN A 147 2.48 -11.09 -13.84
N SER A 148 1.32 -10.43 -13.81
CA SER A 148 1.20 -8.98 -13.59
C SER A 148 0.60 -8.67 -12.24
N LEU A 149 1.18 -7.68 -11.55
CA LEU A 149 0.65 -7.14 -10.30
C LEU A 149 -0.19 -5.89 -10.54
N TYR A 150 -1.28 -5.83 -9.81
CA TYR A 150 -2.22 -4.71 -9.76
C TYR A 150 -2.50 -4.38 -8.30
N TRP A 151 -2.84 -3.14 -8.00
CA TRP A 151 -3.17 -2.75 -6.64
C TRP A 151 -4.14 -1.58 -6.56
N GLU A 152 -4.86 -1.57 -5.45
CA GLU A 152 -5.79 -0.52 -5.06
C GLU A 152 -5.56 -0.17 -3.58
N ASN A 153 -5.96 1.04 -3.22
CA ASN A 153 -5.82 1.60 -1.89
C ASN A 153 -7.15 1.40 -1.16
N ILE A 154 -7.14 0.82 0.03
CA ILE A 154 -8.36 0.56 0.81
C ILE A 154 -8.27 1.15 2.21
N TYR A 155 -9.43 1.37 2.82
CA TYR A 155 -9.54 1.83 4.20
C TYR A 155 -10.53 0.96 4.95
N ILE A 156 -10.11 0.50 6.13
CA ILE A 156 -10.93 -0.25 7.06
C ILE A 156 -11.33 0.71 8.19
N PRO A 157 -12.62 1.06 8.32
CA PRO A 157 -13.06 2.03 9.31
C PRO A 157 -12.98 1.48 10.73
N ASN A 158 -12.75 2.38 11.69
CA ASN A 158 -12.89 2.06 13.10
C ASN A 158 -14.37 2.20 13.52
N GLY A 159 -15.01 1.12 13.96
CA GLY A 159 -16.38 1.15 14.50
C GLY A 159 -17.52 1.12 13.48
N ASP A 160 -18.73 1.43 13.96
CA ASP A 160 -20.00 1.27 13.23
C ASP A 160 -20.53 2.56 12.61
N GLU A 161 -20.02 3.72 13.04
CA GLU A 161 -20.55 5.02 12.63
C GLU A 161 -20.01 5.47 11.26
N GLY A 162 -20.93 5.77 10.34
CA GLY A 162 -20.63 6.45 9.07
C GLY A 162 -19.73 5.71 8.07
N PHE A 163 -19.53 4.38 8.21
CA PHE A 163 -18.56 3.60 7.41
C PHE A 163 -17.14 4.21 7.40
N GLY A 164 -16.81 5.04 8.40
CA GLY A 164 -15.56 5.81 8.48
C GLY A 164 -15.35 6.86 7.38
N LEU A 165 -16.39 7.24 6.64
CA LEU A 165 -16.31 8.31 5.65
C LEU A 165 -15.94 9.66 6.28
N GLU A 166 -16.39 9.93 7.51
CA GLU A 166 -16.03 11.15 8.23
C GLU A 166 -14.54 11.17 8.59
N ASN A 167 -13.98 10.05 9.05
CA ASN A 167 -12.55 9.95 9.35
C ASN A 167 -11.70 10.14 8.10
N LEU A 168 -12.08 9.51 6.99
CA LEU A 168 -11.45 9.73 5.68
C LEU A 168 -11.54 11.19 5.28
N LYS A 169 -12.73 11.78 5.32
CA LYS A 169 -12.97 13.18 4.96
C LYS A 169 -12.14 14.14 5.82
N ASN A 170 -12.07 13.91 7.12
CA ASN A 170 -11.31 14.74 8.07
C ASN A 170 -9.81 14.62 7.85
N PHE A 171 -9.31 13.43 7.51
CA PHE A 171 -7.91 13.27 7.17
C PHE A 171 -7.58 13.97 5.85
N TRP A 172 -8.37 13.79 4.79
CA TRP A 172 -7.99 14.25 3.45
C TRP A 172 -8.34 15.70 3.12
N ASN A 173 -9.35 16.29 3.77
CA ASN A 173 -9.59 17.75 3.71
C ASN A 173 -8.59 18.53 4.56
#